data_AF-A0A0M7BCI8-F1
#
_entry.id   AF-A0A0M7BCI8-F1
#
_cell.length_a   1.000
_cell.length_b   1.000
_cell.length_c   1.000
_cell.angle_alpha   90.00
_cell.angle_beta   90.00
_cell.angle_gamma   90.00
#
_symmetry.space_group_name_H-M   'P 1'
#
loop_
_entity.id
_entity.type
_entity.pdbx_description
1 polymer ?
#
loop_
_entity_poly.entity_id
_entity_poly.type
_entity_poly.pdbx_seq_one_letter_code
_entity_poly.pdbx_strand_id
1 'polypeptide(L)'
;MSAQIRVFACILAALSGISIGYSLPRDADDPTTALAEAAPVSRETRTETAVPAKPEPPMTQATPTRIGWTLRTEPSERPDLTNVYLSVSSDEPLQCGPRRRATLLLRCFENRTAIYVAHDCATPPSDSGDWPVKVQIDDGASRSVRMTVDSRGEAFGHWNTQSARPLIETLTNAQSLHVRFADATGLPNDLRFPIIDLAAPLSTLREACHWTDAPVTPQAPTLTASAPPEAEAPAYGGILRSARLNFLAPLPQRARAGLTFDTPLVPIAAASPG
;
A
#
# COMPACT_ATOMS: atom_id res chain seq x y z
N MET A 1 18.60 43.18 18.87
CA MET A 1 17.98 43.79 20.08
C MET A 1 16.47 43.70 19.92
N SER A 2 15.73 43.37 21.00
CA SER A 2 14.28 43.08 21.12
C SER A 2 13.87 41.69 20.61
N ALA A 3 13.73 40.63 21.40
CA ALA A 3 13.37 40.41 22.82
C ALA A 3 11.89 40.69 23.17
N GLN A 4 11.18 39.59 23.47
CA GLN A 4 10.23 39.39 24.58
C GLN A 4 8.73 39.73 24.39
N ILE A 5 7.91 38.93 25.10
CA ILE A 5 6.47 39.09 25.46
C ILE A 5 5.51 38.54 24.38
N ARG A 6 4.85 37.39 24.52
CA ARG A 6 3.79 37.07 25.51
C ARG A 6 3.70 35.58 25.83
N VAL A 7 3.92 35.28 27.10
CA VAL A 7 3.51 34.07 27.82
C VAL A 7 2.17 34.36 28.50
N PHE A 8 1.34 33.33 28.70
CA PHE A 8 0.23 33.14 29.65
C PHE A 8 -1.20 33.01 29.09
N ALA A 9 -1.91 32.05 29.72
CA ALA A 9 -3.35 31.74 29.74
C ALA A 9 -3.80 30.63 28.75
N CYS A 10 -4.40 29.49 29.13
CA CYS A 10 -4.92 29.02 30.42
C CYS A 10 -4.87 27.48 30.55
N ILE A 11 -4.43 27.08 31.74
CA ILE A 11 -4.77 25.87 32.50
C ILE A 11 -6.31 25.71 32.56
N LEU A 12 -6.84 24.51 32.29
CA LEU A 12 -7.98 23.85 32.99
C LEU A 12 -8.64 22.76 32.11
N ALA A 13 -8.33 21.49 32.36
CA ALA A 13 -9.26 20.36 32.24
C ALA A 13 -8.62 19.11 32.87
N ALA A 14 -8.42 19.16 34.18
CA ALA A 14 -8.27 17.95 34.98
C ALA A 14 -9.66 17.38 35.28
N LEU A 15 -9.78 16.05 35.28
CA LEU A 15 -10.83 15.26 35.93
C LEU A 15 -12.20 15.20 35.21
N SER A 16 -12.29 14.36 34.19
CA SER A 16 -13.48 13.52 33.99
C SER A 16 -13.04 12.07 33.81
N GLY A 17 -12.85 11.39 34.95
CA GLY A 17 -12.81 9.95 35.00
C GLY A 17 -14.18 9.40 34.60
N ILE A 18 -14.31 8.95 33.36
CA ILE A 18 -15.43 8.12 32.93
C ILE A 18 -14.93 6.68 32.97
N SER A 19 -15.34 5.98 34.02
CA SER A 19 -15.23 4.52 34.14
C SER A 19 -16.12 3.90 33.07
N ILE A 20 -15.55 3.52 31.93
CA ILE A 20 -16.26 2.65 30.98
C ILE A 20 -16.26 1.26 31.60
N GLY A 21 -17.39 0.90 32.23
CA GLY A 21 -17.65 -0.43 32.73
C GLY A 21 -17.64 -1.42 31.58
N TYR A 22 -16.71 -2.38 31.61
CA TYR A 22 -16.76 -3.58 30.80
C TYR A 22 -17.83 -4.50 31.39
N SER A 23 -19.03 -4.47 30.82
CA SER A 23 -20.00 -5.55 31.02
C SER A 23 -19.49 -6.78 30.28
N LEU A 24 -18.85 -7.70 31.01
CA LEU A 24 -18.56 -9.04 30.51
C LEU A 24 -19.89 -9.78 30.29
N PRO A 25 -20.20 -10.31 29.09
CA PRO A 25 -21.26 -11.29 28.96
C PRO A 25 -20.84 -12.54 29.74
N ARG A 26 -21.67 -12.86 30.72
CA ARG A 26 -21.64 -14.05 31.55
C ARG A 26 -22.04 -15.24 30.68
N ASP A 27 -21.09 -16.13 30.41
CA ASP A 27 -21.40 -17.49 30.01
C ASP A 27 -22.27 -18.13 31.09
N ALA A 28 -23.50 -18.45 30.72
CA ALA A 28 -24.35 -19.37 31.46
C ALA A 28 -24.73 -20.47 30.48
N ASP A 29 -24.20 -21.66 30.79
CA ASP A 29 -24.63 -22.94 30.26
C ASP A 29 -26.15 -23.03 30.21
N ASP A 30 -26.70 -23.34 29.03
CA ASP A 30 -28.03 -23.96 28.93
C ASP A 30 -27.98 -25.15 27.96
N PRO A 31 -27.73 -26.36 28.46
CA PRO A 31 -28.07 -27.57 27.74
C PRO A 31 -29.53 -27.89 28.06
N THR A 32 -30.36 -28.13 27.03
CA THR A 32 -31.57 -29.00 27.02
C THR A 32 -32.75 -28.33 26.31
N THR A 33 -32.99 -28.79 25.08
CA THR A 33 -34.32 -29.19 24.57
C THR A 33 -35.47 -28.18 24.66
N ALA A 34 -35.79 -27.57 23.52
CA ALA A 34 -37.17 -27.29 23.18
C ALA A 34 -37.38 -27.42 21.66
N LEU A 35 -38.00 -28.53 21.25
CA LEU A 35 -38.71 -28.66 20.00
C LEU A 35 -39.83 -27.62 19.98
N ALA A 36 -39.57 -26.44 19.41
CA ALA A 36 -40.58 -25.40 19.21
C ALA A 36 -41.07 -25.44 17.76
N GLU A 37 -42.18 -26.16 17.60
CA GLU A 37 -43.33 -25.87 16.74
C GLU A 37 -43.15 -24.70 15.74
N ALA A 38 -43.11 -25.06 14.45
CA ALA A 38 -43.09 -24.12 13.35
C ALA A 38 -44.43 -23.37 13.27
N ALA A 39 -44.46 -22.14 13.76
CA ALA A 39 -45.52 -21.19 13.44
C ALA A 39 -45.38 -20.75 11.96
N PRO A 40 -46.48 -20.71 11.17
CA PRO A 40 -46.44 -20.19 9.82
C PRO A 40 -46.17 -18.68 9.86
N VAL A 41 -44.97 -18.28 9.43
CA VAL A 41 -44.67 -16.88 9.13
C VAL A 41 -45.53 -16.48 7.94
N SER A 42 -46.60 -15.74 8.22
CA SER A 42 -47.39 -15.02 7.24
C SER A 42 -46.47 -14.08 6.46
N ARG A 43 -46.17 -14.45 5.21
CA ARG A 43 -45.59 -13.54 4.23
C ARG A 43 -46.61 -12.46 3.94
N GLU A 44 -46.48 -11.33 4.62
CA GLU A 44 -47.07 -10.10 4.18
C GLU A 44 -46.39 -9.72 2.86
N THR A 45 -47.11 -9.93 1.76
CA THR A 45 -46.74 -9.45 0.43
C THR A 45 -46.72 -7.93 0.50
N ARG A 46 -45.58 -7.37 0.91
CA ARG A 46 -45.33 -5.94 0.80
C ARG A 46 -45.31 -5.64 -0.69
N THR A 47 -46.39 -5.06 -1.18
CA THR A 47 -46.47 -4.44 -2.51
C THR A 47 -45.43 -3.32 -2.53
N GLU A 48 -44.22 -3.69 -2.92
CA GLU A 48 -43.13 -2.78 -3.19
C GLU A 48 -43.58 -1.88 -4.34
N THR A 49 -43.98 -0.67 -3.97
CA THR A 49 -44.32 0.36 -4.93
C THR A 49 -43.03 0.66 -5.66
N ALA A 50 -42.92 0.19 -6.91
CA ALA A 50 -41.76 0.35 -7.76
C ALA A 50 -41.41 1.84 -7.84
N VAL A 51 -40.40 2.26 -7.07
CA VAL A 51 -39.76 3.56 -7.27
C VAL A 51 -39.18 3.50 -8.67
N PRO A 52 -39.55 4.42 -9.59
CA PRO A 52 -39.00 4.43 -10.93
C PRO A 52 -37.48 4.50 -10.82
N ALA A 53 -36.82 3.41 -11.20
CA ALA A 53 -35.38 3.29 -11.15
C ALA A 53 -34.78 4.45 -11.95
N LYS A 54 -34.03 5.32 -11.25
CA LYS A 54 -33.19 6.35 -11.88
C LYS A 54 -32.39 5.64 -12.97
N PRO A 55 -32.42 6.09 -14.24
CA PRO A 55 -31.72 5.44 -15.34
C PRO A 55 -30.26 5.23 -14.93
N GLU A 56 -29.89 3.99 -14.64
CA GLU A 56 -28.52 3.64 -14.36
C GLU A 56 -27.76 3.87 -15.68
N PRO A 57 -26.72 4.72 -15.69
CA PRO A 57 -25.99 4.99 -16.92
C PRO A 57 -25.52 3.64 -17.48
N PRO A 58 -25.67 3.41 -18.80
CA PRO A 58 -25.32 2.13 -19.40
C PRO A 58 -23.85 1.85 -19.11
N MET A 59 -23.59 0.87 -18.23
CA MET A 59 -22.25 0.37 -17.99
C MET A 59 -21.76 -0.21 -19.32
N THR A 60 -20.91 0.56 -19.99
CA THR A 60 -20.31 0.16 -21.27
C THR A 60 -19.43 -1.06 -20.98
N GLN A 61 -19.91 -2.24 -21.36
CA GLN A 61 -19.19 -3.49 -21.18
C GLN A 61 -17.97 -3.50 -22.11
N ALA A 62 -16.79 -3.58 -21.49
CA ALA A 62 -15.52 -3.64 -22.21
C ALA A 62 -15.42 -4.94 -23.02
N THR A 63 -15.22 -4.83 -24.34
CA THR A 63 -14.95 -5.96 -25.22
C THR A 63 -13.53 -6.50 -24.93
N PRO A 64 -13.37 -7.79 -24.55
CA PRO A 64 -12.05 -8.34 -24.20
C PRO A 64 -11.33 -8.80 -25.46
N THR A 65 -10.64 -7.89 -26.17
CA THR A 65 -9.88 -8.28 -27.38
C THR A 65 -8.53 -7.60 -27.54
N ARG A 66 -7.83 -7.21 -26.47
CA ARG A 66 -6.40 -6.90 -26.58
C ARG A 66 -5.68 -7.11 -25.25
N ILE A 67 -4.49 -7.74 -25.33
CA ILE A 67 -3.42 -7.54 -24.35
C ILE A 67 -3.19 -6.03 -24.34
N GLY A 68 -3.63 -5.35 -23.29
CA GLY A 68 -3.66 -3.90 -23.28
C GLY A 68 -4.45 -3.33 -22.12
N TRP A 69 -4.35 -2.01 -21.98
CA TRP A 69 -4.98 -1.25 -20.92
C TRP A 69 -6.50 -1.23 -21.06
N THR A 70 -7.20 -1.52 -19.97
CA THR A 70 -8.63 -1.24 -19.82
C THR A 70 -8.80 0.17 -19.28
N LEU A 71 -9.44 1.05 -20.05
CA LEU A 71 -9.83 2.39 -19.61
C LEU A 71 -11.29 2.36 -19.14
N ARG A 72 -11.52 2.86 -17.93
CA ARG A 72 -12.85 3.07 -17.36
C ARG A 72 -12.96 4.48 -16.82
N THR A 73 -14.10 5.12 -17.10
CA THR A 73 -14.38 6.51 -16.67
C THR A 73 -15.69 6.53 -15.90
N GLU A 74 -15.73 7.27 -14.80
CA GLU A 74 -16.92 7.43 -13.95
C GLU A 74 -17.11 8.92 -13.61
N PRO A 75 -18.36 9.41 -13.52
CA PRO A 75 -18.62 10.73 -12.96
C PRO A 75 -18.18 10.74 -11.49
N SER A 76 -17.60 11.84 -11.03
CA SER A 76 -17.24 11.99 -9.62
C SER A 76 -18.40 12.56 -8.79
N GLU A 77 -18.27 12.57 -7.47
CA GLU A 77 -19.25 13.25 -6.60
C GLU A 77 -19.25 14.76 -6.82
N ARG A 78 -18.12 15.29 -7.29
CA ARG A 78 -17.97 16.69 -7.67
C ARG A 78 -18.27 16.88 -9.17
N PRO A 79 -19.15 17.82 -9.53
CA PRO A 79 -19.64 17.96 -10.90
C PRO A 79 -18.56 18.41 -11.91
N ASP A 80 -17.45 18.98 -11.43
CA ASP A 80 -16.33 19.46 -12.22
C ASP A 80 -15.24 18.39 -12.44
N LEU A 81 -15.37 17.22 -11.81
CA LEU A 81 -14.35 16.17 -11.89
C LEU A 81 -14.87 14.86 -12.47
N THR A 82 -13.93 14.14 -13.08
CA THR A 82 -14.14 12.83 -13.66
C THR A 82 -13.15 11.84 -13.05
N ASN A 83 -13.64 10.70 -12.58
CA ASN A 83 -12.79 9.62 -12.10
C ASN A 83 -12.37 8.75 -13.28
N VAL A 84 -11.07 8.45 -13.36
CA VAL A 84 -10.47 7.66 -14.45
C VAL A 84 -9.70 6.50 -13.86
N TYR A 85 -9.88 5.32 -14.42
CA TYR A 85 -9.21 4.10 -13.99
C TYR A 85 -8.61 3.41 -15.21
N LEU A 86 -7.31 3.15 -15.15
CA LEU A 86 -6.58 2.34 -16.11
C LEU A 86 -6.15 1.06 -15.40
N SER A 87 -6.38 -0.08 -16.02
CA SER A 87 -5.95 -1.36 -15.45
C SER A 87 -5.35 -2.29 -16.49
N VAL A 88 -4.39 -3.10 -16.05
CA VAL A 88 -3.83 -4.20 -16.81
C VAL A 88 -3.58 -5.38 -15.88
N SER A 89 -3.89 -6.59 -16.34
CA SER A 89 -3.67 -7.82 -15.58
C SER A 89 -2.25 -8.33 -15.76
N SER A 90 -1.73 -9.06 -14.75
CA SER A 90 -0.46 -9.76 -14.85
C SER A 90 -0.52 -10.90 -15.88
N ASP A 91 0.61 -11.22 -16.51
CA ASP A 91 0.79 -12.33 -17.44
C ASP A 91 0.74 -13.69 -16.74
N GLU A 92 1.23 -13.73 -15.50
CA GLU A 92 1.29 -14.94 -14.69
C GLU A 92 0.21 -14.93 -13.60
N PRO A 93 -0.36 -16.10 -13.28
CA PRO A 93 -1.27 -16.21 -12.19
C PRO A 93 -0.56 -16.14 -10.84
N LEU A 94 -1.26 -15.65 -9.82
CA LEU A 94 -0.78 -15.68 -8.44
C LEU A 94 -0.86 -17.09 -7.86
N GLN A 95 0.06 -17.41 -6.95
CA GLN A 95 0.06 -18.66 -6.19
C GLN A 95 -0.74 -18.55 -4.88
N CYS A 96 -1.26 -17.36 -4.58
CA CYS A 96 -2.00 -17.01 -3.38
C CYS A 96 -3.31 -16.29 -3.73
N GLY A 97 -4.23 -16.27 -2.75
CA GLY A 97 -5.49 -15.56 -2.86
C GLY A 97 -6.53 -16.22 -3.78
N PRO A 98 -7.78 -15.73 -3.76
CA PRO A 98 -8.84 -16.20 -4.66
C PRO A 98 -8.70 -15.65 -6.09
N ARG A 99 -8.00 -14.53 -6.28
CA ARG A 99 -7.74 -13.96 -7.61
C ARG A 99 -6.72 -14.81 -8.33
N ARG A 100 -7.04 -15.15 -9.58
CA ARG A 100 -6.11 -15.88 -10.44
C ARG A 100 -4.95 -15.00 -10.90
N ARG A 101 -5.12 -13.69 -11.04
CA ARG A 101 -4.10 -12.76 -11.57
C ARG A 101 -4.11 -11.47 -10.77
N ALA A 102 -2.94 -10.88 -10.61
CA ALA A 102 -2.83 -9.53 -10.07
C ALA A 102 -3.27 -8.51 -11.13
N THR A 103 -3.67 -7.33 -10.68
CA THR A 103 -3.99 -6.21 -11.55
C THR A 103 -3.15 -5.01 -11.14
N LEU A 104 -2.47 -4.40 -12.10
CA LEU A 104 -1.86 -3.08 -11.95
C LEU A 104 -2.94 -2.03 -12.26
N LEU A 105 -3.19 -1.13 -11.32
CA LEU A 105 -4.17 -0.05 -11.46
C LEU A 105 -3.48 1.30 -11.37
N LEU A 106 -3.78 2.17 -12.33
CA LEU A 106 -3.52 3.60 -12.27
C LEU A 106 -4.88 4.29 -12.20
N ARG A 107 -5.09 5.18 -11.23
CA ARG A 107 -6.36 5.89 -11.13
C ARG A 107 -6.18 7.37 -10.87
N CYS A 108 -7.11 8.15 -11.42
CA CYS A 108 -7.46 9.47 -10.95
C CYS A 108 -8.78 9.37 -10.18
N PHE A 109 -8.76 9.65 -8.88
CA PHE A 109 -9.94 9.65 -8.03
C PHE A 109 -10.01 10.96 -7.25
N GLU A 110 -11.06 11.75 -7.46
CA GLU A 110 -11.24 13.04 -6.79
C GLU A 110 -10.01 13.97 -6.94
N ASN A 111 -9.46 14.08 -8.16
CA ASN A 111 -8.23 14.83 -8.47
C ASN A 111 -6.96 14.33 -7.76
N ARG A 112 -6.95 13.06 -7.33
CA ARG A 112 -5.76 12.41 -6.75
C ARG A 112 -5.34 11.23 -7.61
N THR A 113 -4.06 11.19 -7.95
CA THR A 113 -3.49 10.08 -8.70
C THR A 113 -2.93 9.02 -7.76
N ALA A 114 -3.20 7.76 -8.05
CA ALA A 114 -2.60 6.62 -7.38
C ALA A 114 -2.19 5.55 -8.39
N ILE A 115 -1.15 4.79 -8.04
CA ILE A 115 -0.73 3.57 -8.74
C ILE A 115 -0.56 2.46 -7.70
N TYR A 116 -1.16 1.31 -7.93
CA TYR A 116 -1.10 0.19 -7.00
C TYR A 116 -1.31 -1.15 -7.70
N VAL A 117 -0.86 -2.22 -7.05
CA VAL A 117 -1.07 -3.60 -7.48
C VAL A 117 -2.10 -4.23 -6.55
N ALA A 118 -3.20 -4.69 -7.12
CA ALA A 118 -4.23 -5.45 -6.40
C ALA A 118 -4.02 -6.95 -6.65
N HIS A 119 -3.82 -7.73 -5.59
CA HIS A 119 -3.40 -9.14 -5.68
C HIS A 119 -4.21 -10.11 -4.80
N ASP A 120 -4.95 -9.67 -3.78
CA ASP A 120 -5.72 -10.55 -2.85
C ASP A 120 -4.89 -11.62 -2.13
N CYS A 121 -3.57 -11.42 -2.06
CA CYS A 121 -2.70 -12.22 -1.19
C CYS A 121 -2.57 -11.49 0.13
N ALA A 122 -2.55 -12.21 1.24
CA ALA A 122 -2.41 -11.60 2.56
C ALA A 122 -1.04 -10.92 2.69
N THR A 123 -1.01 -9.58 2.61
CA THR A 123 0.14 -8.75 2.95
C THR A 123 -0.30 -7.81 4.08
N PRO A 124 -0.26 -8.26 5.35
CA PRO A 124 -0.73 -7.43 6.46
C PRO A 124 0.10 -6.14 6.51
N PRO A 125 -0.51 -5.00 6.87
CA PRO A 125 0.24 -3.78 7.08
C PRO A 125 1.31 -4.05 8.15
N SER A 126 2.56 -3.74 7.85
CA SER A 126 3.61 -3.73 8.87
C SER A 126 3.35 -2.61 9.89
N ASP A 127 4.12 -2.52 10.96
CA ASP A 127 4.04 -1.39 11.91
C ASP A 127 4.19 -0.02 11.21
N SER A 128 4.88 0.01 10.05
CA SER A 128 5.03 1.18 9.20
C SER A 128 3.92 1.39 8.17
N GLY A 129 3.02 0.43 8.00
CA GLY A 129 2.02 0.39 6.92
C GLY A 129 2.60 0.05 5.55
N ASP A 130 3.91 -0.10 5.42
CA ASP A 130 4.59 -0.36 4.15
C ASP A 130 5.05 -1.83 4.01
N TRP A 131 5.11 -2.29 2.77
CA TRP A 131 5.60 -3.61 2.36
C TRP A 131 6.81 -3.51 1.43
N PRO A 132 7.86 -4.35 1.61
CA PRO A 132 9.00 -4.39 0.72
C PRO A 132 8.63 -5.06 -0.61
N VAL A 133 8.84 -4.34 -1.70
CA VAL A 133 8.57 -4.80 -3.06
C VAL A 133 9.82 -4.60 -3.90
N LYS A 134 10.18 -5.61 -4.70
CA LYS A 134 11.21 -5.46 -5.73
C LYS A 134 10.53 -5.12 -7.04
N VAL A 135 10.96 -4.02 -7.66
CA VAL A 135 10.43 -3.53 -8.92
C VAL A 135 11.54 -3.50 -9.94
N GLN A 136 11.24 -3.98 -11.15
CA GLN A 136 12.12 -3.93 -12.30
C GLN A 136 11.30 -3.44 -13.50
N ILE A 137 11.80 -2.44 -14.20
CA ILE A 137 11.17 -1.86 -15.39
C ILE A 137 11.96 -2.37 -16.58
N ASP A 138 11.30 -3.04 -17.52
CA ASP A 138 11.92 -3.75 -18.64
C ASP A 138 13.09 -4.62 -18.18
N ASP A 139 14.22 -4.59 -18.89
CA ASP A 139 15.45 -5.30 -18.54
C ASP A 139 16.38 -4.48 -17.62
N GLY A 140 15.84 -3.43 -16.97
CA GLY A 140 16.59 -2.57 -16.06
C GLY A 140 17.01 -3.25 -14.76
N ALA A 141 17.73 -2.53 -13.91
CA ALA A 141 18.12 -3.03 -12.60
C ALA A 141 16.90 -3.16 -11.66
N SER A 142 16.81 -4.28 -10.94
CA SER A 142 15.80 -4.45 -9.89
C SER A 142 16.12 -3.55 -8.69
N ARG A 143 15.12 -2.78 -8.24
CA ARG A 143 15.20 -1.90 -7.07
C ARG A 143 14.21 -2.36 -6.00
N SER A 144 14.63 -2.30 -4.74
CA SER A 144 13.71 -2.48 -3.62
C SER A 144 13.06 -1.14 -3.28
N VAL A 145 11.74 -1.13 -3.22
CA VAL A 145 10.92 0.02 -2.84
C VAL A 145 9.97 -0.40 -1.72
N ARG A 146 9.59 0.56 -0.88
CA ARG A 146 8.53 0.38 0.11
C ARG A 146 7.24 0.93 -0.48
N MET A 147 6.19 0.11 -0.49
CA MET A 147 4.87 0.48 -0.98
C MET A 147 3.88 0.36 0.17
N THR A 148 3.01 1.35 0.31
CA THR A 148 2.02 1.36 1.38
C THR A 148 0.94 0.34 1.07
N VAL A 149 0.60 -0.47 2.06
CA VAL A 149 -0.44 -1.49 1.99
C VAL A 149 -1.80 -0.83 2.22
N ASP A 150 -2.83 -1.32 1.51
CA ASP A 150 -4.20 -0.90 1.78
C ASP A 150 -4.72 -1.41 3.13
N SER A 151 -5.91 -0.96 3.54
CA SER A 151 -6.47 -1.35 4.84
C SER A 151 -6.85 -2.83 4.94
N ARG A 152 -7.00 -3.53 3.82
CA ARG A 152 -7.33 -4.96 3.78
C ARG A 152 -6.11 -5.86 3.62
N GLY A 153 -4.94 -5.31 3.31
CA GLY A 153 -3.76 -6.13 3.03
C GLY A 153 -3.87 -6.91 1.72
N GLU A 154 -4.64 -6.42 0.76
CA GLU A 154 -4.92 -7.06 -0.53
C GLU A 154 -4.34 -6.27 -1.72
N ALA A 155 -3.82 -5.07 -1.45
CA ALA A 155 -3.12 -4.24 -2.41
C ALA A 155 -1.97 -3.47 -1.76
N PHE A 156 -0.96 -3.15 -2.56
CA PHE A 156 0.10 -2.22 -2.18
C PHE A 156 0.39 -1.22 -3.30
N GLY A 157 0.81 -0.01 -2.96
CA GLY A 157 1.20 0.97 -3.95
C GLY A 157 1.54 2.36 -3.41
N HIS A 158 1.44 3.33 -4.31
CA HIS A 158 1.56 4.77 -4.04
C HIS A 158 0.16 5.40 -4.13
N TRP A 159 -0.39 5.75 -2.98
CA TRP A 159 -1.77 6.23 -2.84
C TRP A 159 -1.94 7.75 -2.98
N ASN A 160 -0.85 8.47 -3.24
CA ASN A 160 -0.87 9.93 -3.40
C ASN A 160 -0.16 10.36 -4.69
N THR A 161 -0.57 11.51 -5.23
CA THR A 161 -0.07 12.03 -6.50
C THR A 161 1.44 12.21 -6.51
N GLN A 162 2.03 12.70 -5.41
CA GLN A 162 3.45 13.03 -5.32
C GLN A 162 4.36 11.81 -5.51
N SER A 163 3.97 10.65 -4.96
CA SER A 163 4.73 9.40 -5.10
C SER A 163 4.30 8.59 -6.32
N ALA A 164 3.03 8.65 -6.70
CA ALA A 164 2.50 7.90 -7.84
C ALA A 164 2.99 8.45 -9.18
N ARG A 165 2.95 9.77 -9.36
CA ARG A 165 3.22 10.42 -10.65
C ARG A 165 4.63 10.13 -11.19
N PRO A 166 5.73 10.29 -10.42
CA PRO A 166 7.07 9.98 -10.93
C PRO A 166 7.20 8.53 -11.37
N LEU A 167 6.59 7.58 -10.63
CA LEU A 167 6.59 6.18 -11.05
C LEU A 167 5.84 5.99 -12.37
N ILE A 168 4.62 6.53 -12.51
CA ILE A 168 3.83 6.43 -13.75
C ILE A 168 4.57 7.04 -14.94
N GLU A 169 5.23 8.19 -14.76
CA GLU A 169 6.05 8.83 -15.79
C GLU A 169 7.20 7.90 -16.23
N THR A 170 7.87 7.20 -15.30
CA THR A 170 8.89 6.19 -15.68
C THR A 170 8.31 4.99 -16.44
N LEU A 171 7.04 4.64 -16.23
CA LEU A 171 6.39 3.53 -16.92
C LEU A 171 5.85 3.90 -18.30
N THR A 172 5.71 5.19 -18.62
CA THR A 172 5.02 5.65 -19.85
C THR A 172 5.68 5.15 -21.13
N ASN A 173 7.01 4.96 -21.11
CA ASN A 173 7.80 4.49 -22.25
C ASN A 173 8.30 3.04 -22.09
N ALA A 174 7.89 2.37 -21.01
CA ALA A 174 8.32 1.01 -20.73
C ALA A 174 7.39 -0.01 -21.39
N GLN A 175 7.90 -1.22 -21.60
CA GLN A 175 7.15 -2.32 -22.20
C GLN A 175 6.60 -3.28 -21.15
N SER A 176 7.34 -3.46 -20.06
CA SER A 176 6.98 -4.38 -18.98
C SER A 176 7.36 -3.86 -17.61
N LEU A 177 6.53 -4.22 -16.64
CA LEU A 177 6.79 -4.01 -15.22
C LEU A 177 6.85 -5.37 -14.53
N HIS A 178 8.00 -5.70 -13.97
CA HIS A 178 8.18 -6.88 -13.14
C HIS A 178 8.15 -6.49 -11.66
N VAL A 179 7.29 -7.15 -10.88
CA VAL A 179 7.03 -6.90 -9.47
C VAL A 179 7.21 -8.20 -8.71
N ARG A 180 8.09 -8.19 -7.72
CA ARG A 180 8.29 -9.33 -6.82
C ARG A 180 8.07 -8.92 -5.38
N PHE A 181 7.29 -9.72 -4.65
CA PHE A 181 7.05 -9.55 -3.22
C PHE A 181 6.93 -10.92 -2.56
N ALA A 182 7.03 -10.97 -1.22
CA ALA A 182 6.64 -12.15 -0.45
C ALA A 182 5.34 -11.84 0.29
N ASP A 183 4.44 -12.80 0.44
CA ASP A 183 3.24 -12.63 1.25
C ASP A 183 3.52 -12.77 2.76
N ALA A 184 2.49 -12.74 3.60
CA ALA A 184 2.59 -12.91 5.05
C ALA A 184 3.24 -14.24 5.49
N THR A 185 3.16 -15.27 4.65
CA THR A 185 3.75 -16.60 4.92
C THR A 185 5.20 -16.69 4.45
N GLY A 186 5.69 -15.66 3.76
CA GLY A 186 7.00 -15.65 3.11
C GLY A 186 7.00 -16.27 1.72
N LEU A 187 5.84 -16.65 1.17
CA LEU A 187 5.75 -17.22 -0.18
C LEU A 187 6.07 -16.13 -1.22
N PRO A 188 7.12 -16.31 -2.05
CA PRO A 188 7.46 -15.34 -3.08
C PRO A 188 6.42 -15.38 -4.21
N ASN A 189 6.03 -14.19 -4.66
CA ASN A 189 5.19 -13.96 -5.83
C ASN A 189 5.95 -13.08 -6.81
N ASP A 190 6.11 -13.56 -8.03
CA ASP A 190 6.70 -12.85 -9.15
C ASP A 190 5.57 -12.52 -10.15
N LEU A 191 5.45 -11.25 -10.52
CA LEU A 191 4.38 -10.73 -11.35
C LEU A 191 4.98 -9.94 -12.51
N ARG A 192 4.52 -10.23 -13.72
CA ARG A 192 4.85 -9.46 -14.92
C ARG A 192 3.61 -8.78 -15.47
N PHE A 193 3.68 -7.47 -15.70
CA PHE A 193 2.61 -6.69 -16.32
C PHE A 193 3.06 -6.17 -17.70
N PRO A 194 2.32 -6.46 -18.78
CA PRO A 194 2.58 -5.89 -20.09
C PRO A 194 2.03 -4.46 -20.13
N ILE A 195 2.90 -3.46 -20.00
CA ILE A 195 2.51 -2.04 -19.91
C ILE A 195 2.68 -1.26 -21.21
N ILE A 196 2.89 -1.98 -22.33
CA ILE A 196 2.94 -1.41 -23.68
C ILE A 196 1.76 -0.46 -23.95
N ASP A 197 2.02 0.54 -24.77
CA ASP A 197 1.04 1.53 -25.21
C ASP A 197 0.35 2.31 -24.06
N LEU A 198 0.96 2.42 -22.87
CA LEU A 198 0.41 3.20 -21.75
C LEU A 198 0.24 4.69 -22.10
N ALA A 199 1.06 5.26 -22.98
CA ALA A 199 1.04 6.68 -23.29
C ALA A 199 -0.34 7.19 -23.79
N ALA A 200 -1.04 6.41 -24.61
CA ALA A 200 -2.35 6.79 -25.15
C ALA A 200 -3.46 6.85 -24.07
N PRO A 201 -3.75 5.79 -23.29
CA PRO A 201 -4.74 5.87 -22.21
C PRO A 201 -4.32 6.80 -21.07
N LEU A 202 -3.02 6.99 -20.85
CA LEU A 202 -2.51 7.89 -19.81
C LEU A 202 -2.88 9.35 -20.06
N SER A 203 -3.06 9.80 -21.31
CA SER A 203 -3.48 11.18 -21.59
C SER A 203 -4.83 11.52 -20.95
N THR A 204 -5.80 10.60 -21.03
CA THR A 204 -7.12 10.76 -20.38
C THR A 204 -7.00 10.89 -18.86
N LEU A 205 -6.11 10.10 -18.25
CA LEU A 205 -5.85 10.18 -16.82
C LEU A 205 -5.18 11.51 -16.44
N ARG A 206 -4.21 11.97 -17.23
CA ARG A 206 -3.51 13.26 -17.03
C ARG A 206 -4.48 14.44 -17.07
N GLU A 207 -5.39 14.45 -18.03
CA GLU A 207 -6.41 15.47 -18.18
C GLU A 207 -7.36 15.49 -16.97
N ALA A 208 -7.89 14.33 -16.59
CA ALA A 208 -8.82 14.20 -15.46
C ALA A 208 -8.21 14.59 -14.11
N CYS A 209 -6.91 14.37 -13.93
CA CYS A 209 -6.17 14.72 -12.71
C CYS A 209 -5.42 16.05 -12.80
N HIS A 210 -5.68 16.85 -13.84
CA HIS A 210 -5.08 18.16 -14.07
C HIS A 210 -3.55 18.16 -13.89
N TRP A 211 -2.88 17.15 -14.43
CA TRP A 211 -1.42 17.08 -14.38
C TRP A 211 -0.84 18.28 -15.13
N THR A 212 -0.16 19.17 -14.42
CA THR A 212 0.65 20.21 -15.04
C THR A 212 1.90 19.59 -15.64
N ASP A 213 2.31 20.04 -16.83
CA ASP A 213 3.57 19.61 -17.47
C ASP A 213 4.83 20.05 -16.69
N ALA A 214 4.65 20.85 -15.64
CA ALA A 214 5.72 21.14 -14.70
C ALA A 214 6.24 19.81 -14.11
N PRO A 215 7.56 19.58 -14.13
CA PRO A 215 8.13 18.42 -13.47
C PRO A 215 7.73 18.45 -12.00
N VAL A 216 7.36 17.29 -11.45
CA VAL A 216 7.16 17.17 -10.01
C VAL A 216 8.51 17.42 -9.37
N THR A 217 8.76 18.64 -8.89
CA THR A 217 9.92 18.92 -8.06
C THR A 217 9.83 17.94 -6.90
N PRO A 218 10.81 17.02 -6.72
CA PRO A 218 10.84 16.18 -5.55
C PRO A 218 10.80 17.12 -4.37
N GLN A 219 9.69 17.19 -3.64
CA GLN A 219 9.70 17.97 -2.41
C GLN A 219 10.74 17.27 -1.57
N ALA A 220 11.83 17.99 -1.27
CA ALA A 220 12.80 17.53 -0.29
C ALA A 220 11.95 17.05 0.89
N PRO A 221 12.14 15.81 1.37
CA PRO A 221 11.29 15.26 2.43
C PRO A 221 11.24 16.34 3.50
N THR A 222 10.05 16.90 3.73
CA THR A 222 9.86 17.82 4.83
C THR A 222 10.20 16.96 6.03
N LEU A 223 11.43 17.11 6.52
CA LEU A 223 11.83 16.62 7.81
C LEU A 223 10.99 17.46 8.77
N THR A 224 9.73 17.06 8.92
CA THR A 224 9.03 17.20 10.17
C THR A 224 9.88 16.36 11.09
N ALA A 225 10.94 16.98 11.61
CA ALA A 225 11.56 16.55 12.83
C ALA A 225 10.40 16.57 13.81
N SER A 226 9.72 15.44 13.92
CA SER A 226 8.97 15.10 15.12
C SER A 226 9.99 15.39 16.20
N ALA A 227 9.78 16.50 16.93
CA ALA A 227 10.59 16.81 18.07
C ALA A 227 10.67 15.49 18.85
N PRO A 228 11.88 15.02 19.21
CA PRO A 228 12.00 13.82 20.01
C PRO A 228 10.99 13.96 21.14
N PRO A 229 10.11 12.96 21.38
CA PRO A 229 9.11 13.06 22.43
C PRO A 229 9.87 13.54 23.65
N GLU A 230 9.51 14.74 24.12
CA GLU A 230 10.16 15.38 25.25
C GLU A 230 10.16 14.32 26.34
N ALA A 231 11.35 13.83 26.67
CA ALA A 231 11.50 12.71 27.56
C ALA A 231 10.97 13.19 28.91
N GLU A 232 9.69 12.91 29.18
CA GLU A 232 9.15 12.94 30.53
C GLU A 232 10.01 11.94 31.30
N ALA A 233 10.99 12.49 32.01
CA ALA A 233 11.83 11.73 32.91
C ALA A 233 10.89 10.98 33.84
N PRO A 234 10.89 9.64 33.86
CA PRO A 234 10.14 8.93 34.87
C PRO A 234 10.73 9.39 36.21
N ALA A 235 9.87 9.91 37.09
CA ALA A 235 10.19 10.17 38.47
C ALA A 235 10.47 8.82 39.17
N TYR A 236 11.62 8.22 38.88
CA TYR A 236 12.17 7.07 39.59
C TYR A 236 12.76 7.59 40.91
N GLY A 237 11.87 7.87 41.85
CA GLY A 237 12.23 7.91 43.25
C GLY A 237 12.37 6.47 43.75
N GLY A 238 13.59 6.03 44.02
CA GLY A 238 13.80 5.02 45.05
C GLY A 238 14.75 3.87 44.75
N ILE A 239 15.85 3.89 45.49
CA ILE A 239 16.66 2.76 45.99
C ILE A 239 17.64 2.14 44.99
N LEU A 240 18.81 2.79 44.95
CA LEU A 240 20.10 2.17 44.65
C LEU A 240 20.33 0.95 45.55
N ARG A 241 20.34 -0.25 44.98
CA ARG A 241 21.10 -1.39 45.52
C ARG A 241 22.21 -1.74 44.55
N SER A 242 23.42 -1.40 44.98
CA SER A 242 24.69 -1.73 44.37
C SER A 242 24.84 -3.24 44.21
N ALA A 243 24.80 -3.73 42.97
CA ALA A 243 25.34 -5.04 42.62
C ALA A 243 26.40 -4.84 41.55
N ARG A 244 27.66 -4.70 42.00
CA ARG A 244 28.83 -4.88 41.16
C ARG A 244 28.90 -6.35 40.77
N LEU A 245 28.66 -6.68 39.51
CA LEU A 245 29.06 -7.96 38.93
C LEU A 245 30.03 -7.70 37.80
N ASN A 246 31.30 -7.97 38.10
CA ASN A 246 32.37 -8.16 37.13
C ASN A 246 32.00 -9.34 36.23
N PHE A 247 31.78 -9.10 34.94
CA PHE A 247 31.82 -10.15 33.92
C PHE A 247 32.74 -9.70 32.79
N LEU A 248 34.03 -9.93 33.00
CA LEU A 248 35.03 -10.02 31.94
C LEU A 248 34.91 -11.42 31.35
N ALA A 249 34.28 -11.54 30.18
CA ALA A 249 34.40 -12.73 29.34
C ALA A 249 35.28 -12.39 28.12
N PRO A 250 36.35 -13.15 27.85
CA PRO A 250 37.20 -12.93 26.68
C PRO A 250 36.48 -13.41 25.40
N LEU A 251 36.50 -12.57 24.37
CA LEU A 251 35.99 -12.90 23.04
C LEU A 251 36.91 -13.93 22.34
N PRO A 252 36.37 -14.97 21.68
CA PRO A 252 37.17 -15.89 20.88
C PRO A 252 37.67 -15.20 19.60
N GLN A 253 38.98 -15.29 19.37
CA GLN A 253 39.65 -14.87 18.13
C GLN A 253 39.12 -15.71 16.95
N ARG A 254 38.41 -15.06 16.02
CA ARG A 254 38.07 -15.66 14.73
C ARG A 254 39.31 -15.63 13.82
N ALA A 255 39.76 -16.82 13.45
CA ALA A 255 40.79 -17.05 12.45
C ALA A 255 40.38 -16.43 11.09
N ARG A 256 41.28 -15.63 10.51
CA ARG A 256 41.18 -15.13 9.14
C ARG A 256 41.52 -16.27 8.17
N ALA A 257 40.51 -16.86 7.54
CA ALA A 257 40.72 -17.67 6.34
C ALA A 257 40.86 -16.73 5.14
N GLY A 258 42.05 -16.64 4.58
CA GLY A 258 42.31 -15.95 3.32
C GLY A 258 41.77 -16.78 2.16
N LEU A 259 40.81 -16.25 1.42
CA LEU A 259 40.39 -16.78 0.13
C LEU A 259 41.08 -15.95 -0.95
N THR A 260 42.12 -16.53 -1.55
CA THR A 260 42.72 -16.05 -2.80
C THR A 260 41.85 -16.52 -3.96
N PHE A 261 41.20 -15.58 -4.64
CA PHE A 261 40.51 -15.85 -5.91
C PHE A 261 41.51 -15.65 -7.05
N ASP A 262 42.01 -16.76 -7.57
CA ASP A 262 42.78 -16.82 -8.81
C ASP A 262 41.77 -16.93 -9.97
N THR A 263 41.60 -15.85 -10.74
CA THR A 263 40.68 -15.83 -11.89
C THR A 263 41.50 -15.76 -13.18
N PRO A 264 41.46 -16.77 -14.06
CA PRO A 264 42.20 -16.73 -15.30
C PRO A 264 41.56 -15.73 -16.29
N LEU A 265 42.39 -14.84 -16.83
CA LEU A 265 42.07 -13.93 -17.93
C LEU A 265 41.77 -14.74 -19.20
N VAL A 266 40.54 -14.63 -19.70
CA VAL A 266 40.16 -15.11 -21.04
C VAL A 266 40.47 -14.02 -22.07
N PRO A 267 41.25 -14.30 -23.13
CA PRO A 267 41.53 -13.32 -24.18
C PRO A 267 40.31 -13.10 -25.07
N ILE A 268 39.94 -11.83 -25.25
CA ILE A 268 38.90 -11.39 -26.20
C ILE A 268 39.51 -11.38 -27.60
N ALA A 269 38.98 -12.21 -28.49
CA ALA A 269 39.32 -12.20 -29.91
C ALA A 269 38.67 -10.99 -30.59
N ALA A 270 39.51 -10.16 -31.22
CA ALA A 270 39.08 -9.02 -32.04
C ALA A 270 38.50 -9.52 -33.37
N ALA A 271 37.27 -9.13 -33.69
CA ALA A 271 36.67 -9.30 -35.00
C ALA A 271 36.95 -8.05 -35.86
N SER A 272 37.60 -8.25 -37.02
CA SER A 272 37.80 -7.24 -38.06
C SER A 272 36.47 -6.90 -38.77
N PRO A 273 36.24 -5.63 -39.14
CA PRO A 273 35.20 -5.28 -40.10
C PRO A 273 35.68 -5.53 -41.54
N GLY A 274 34.83 -6.17 -42.33
CA GLY A 274 34.85 -6.16 -43.79
C GLY A 274 33.65 -5.38 -44.31
#